data_AF-A0A565C514-F1
#
_entry.id   AF-A0A565C514-F1
#
_cell.length_a   1.000
_cell.length_b   1.000
_cell.length_c   1.000
_cell.angle_alpha   90.00
_cell.angle_beta   90.00
_cell.angle_gamma   90.00
#
_symmetry.space_group_name_H-M   'P 1'
#
loop_
_entity.id
_entity.type
_entity.pdbx_description
1 polymer ?
#
loop_
_entity_poly.entity_id
_entity_poly.type
_entity_poly.pdbx_seq_one_letter_code
_entity_poly.pdbx_strand_id
1 'polypeptide(L)'
;MASSSWPRTWKYRVFTSFHGPDARKAFLSHLRKQFSCNGISMFDDQGIERGQTIAPALTQAIRESRISIVVLSKKYASSSWCLDELVEIFKCKEDLGQIVMTVFYGVDPSHVRKQTGDFGSVFNETCARRTEEERRRWSQALTDAGNIAGEHFLNWFVCFPSITTILEIFFVNLTDSW
;
A
#
# COMPACT_ATOMS: atom_id res chain seq x y z
N MET A 1 6.77 -10.76 -36.49
CA MET A 1 5.38 -10.60 -35.99
C MET A 1 5.43 -9.62 -34.83
N ALA A 2 4.82 -8.44 -34.98
CA ALA A 2 4.70 -7.50 -33.88
C ALA A 2 3.57 -7.99 -32.97
N SER A 3 3.89 -8.33 -31.73
CA SER A 3 2.92 -8.60 -30.68
C SER A 3 2.20 -7.28 -30.38
N SER A 4 0.93 -7.18 -30.78
CA SER A 4 0.05 -6.08 -30.36
C SER A 4 -0.38 -6.35 -28.91
N SER A 5 0.35 -5.78 -27.95
CA SER A 5 -0.13 -5.71 -26.57
C SER A 5 -1.36 -4.81 -26.55
N TRP A 6 -2.54 -5.39 -26.32
CA TRP A 6 -3.76 -4.60 -26.09
C TRP A 6 -3.52 -3.61 -24.94
N PRO A 7 -3.96 -2.34 -25.05
CA PRO A 7 -3.84 -1.39 -23.94
C PRO A 7 -4.53 -1.99 -22.72
N ARG A 8 -3.79 -2.17 -21.62
CA ARG A 8 -4.39 -2.67 -20.37
C ARG A 8 -5.42 -1.65 -19.89
N THR A 9 -6.68 -2.06 -19.86
CA THR A 9 -7.77 -1.24 -19.32
C THR A 9 -7.78 -1.40 -17.80
N TRP A 10 -7.09 -0.49 -17.12
CA TRP A 10 -7.15 -0.38 -15.66
C TRP A 10 -8.55 0.07 -15.24
N LYS A 11 -9.23 -0.74 -14.43
CA LYS A 11 -10.59 -0.41 -13.94
C LYS A 11 -10.52 0.65 -12.84
N TYR A 12 -9.48 0.59 -12.02
CA TYR A 12 -9.22 1.56 -10.96
C TYR A 12 -7.90 2.27 -11.22
N ARG A 13 -7.83 3.56 -10.93
CA ARG A 13 -6.56 4.30 -11.03
C ARG A 13 -5.70 4.05 -9.79
N VAL A 14 -6.32 3.92 -8.61
CA VAL A 14 -5.62 3.80 -7.33
C VAL A 14 -6.23 2.73 -6.43
N PHE A 15 -5.38 1.85 -5.88
CA PHE A 15 -5.65 0.97 -4.76
C PHE A 15 -4.94 1.49 -3.51
N THR A 16 -5.54 1.35 -2.32
CA THR A 16 -4.88 1.68 -1.05
C THR A 16 -4.88 0.48 -0.12
N SER A 17 -3.70 0.07 0.34
CA SER A 17 -3.55 -0.88 1.44
C SER A 17 -3.16 -0.14 2.72
N PHE A 18 -3.90 -0.40 3.80
CA PHE A 18 -3.69 0.20 5.11
C PHE A 18 -4.31 -0.70 6.16
N HIS A 19 -3.85 -0.64 7.41
CA HIS A 19 -4.55 -1.29 8.51
C HIS A 19 -5.77 -0.45 8.92
N GLY A 20 -6.98 -1.04 8.87
CA GLY A 20 -8.26 -0.32 9.03
C GLY A 20 -8.34 0.60 10.26
N PRO A 21 -7.90 0.14 11.44
CA PRO A 21 -7.78 0.97 12.65
C PRO A 21 -6.67 2.04 12.68
N ASP A 22 -5.69 2.01 11.76
CA ASP A 22 -4.49 2.87 11.82
C ASP A 22 -4.59 4.11 10.95
N ALA A 23 -5.21 3.98 9.79
CA ALA A 23 -5.51 5.14 8.97
C ALA A 23 -6.69 5.86 9.60
N ARG A 24 -6.43 6.92 10.38
CA ARG A 24 -7.51 7.79 10.86
C ARG A 24 -8.42 8.10 9.67
N LYS A 25 -9.74 7.97 9.87
CA LYS A 25 -10.78 8.35 8.89
C LYS A 25 -10.44 9.67 8.20
N ALA A 26 -9.77 10.61 8.89
CA ALA A 26 -9.24 11.85 8.35
C ALA A 26 -8.26 11.68 7.15
N PHE A 27 -7.19 10.89 7.24
CA PHE A 27 -6.19 10.80 6.16
C PHE A 27 -6.81 10.22 4.87
N LEU A 28 -7.48 9.07 4.99
CA LEU A 28 -8.12 8.43 3.84
C LEU A 28 -9.31 9.23 3.32
N SER A 29 -10.09 9.89 4.19
CA SER A 29 -11.16 10.78 3.69
C SER A 29 -10.60 11.97 2.92
N HIS A 30 -9.47 12.55 3.34
CA HIS A 30 -8.83 13.62 2.59
C HIS A 30 -8.28 13.13 1.26
N LEU A 31 -7.58 11.99 1.23
CA LEU A 31 -7.12 11.38 -0.02
C LEU A 31 -8.27 11.07 -0.98
N ARG A 32 -9.33 10.43 -0.48
CA ARG A 32 -10.53 10.10 -1.28
C ARG A 32 -11.18 11.36 -1.84
N LYS A 33 -11.34 12.40 -1.02
CA LYS A 33 -11.91 13.68 -1.47
C LYS A 33 -11.05 14.31 -2.56
N GLN A 34 -9.73 14.35 -2.38
CA GLN A 34 -8.81 14.92 -3.34
C GLN A 34 -8.76 14.14 -4.66
N PHE A 35 -8.70 12.81 -4.62
CA PHE A 35 -8.78 11.98 -5.82
C PHE A 35 -10.11 12.16 -6.55
N SER A 36 -11.22 12.20 -5.82
CA SER A 36 -12.54 12.45 -6.39
C SER A 36 -12.63 13.84 -7.06
N CYS A 37 -12.13 14.90 -6.42
CA CYS A 37 -12.07 16.24 -6.99
C CYS A 37 -11.27 16.30 -8.31
N ASN A 38 -10.29 15.41 -8.48
CA ASN A 38 -9.41 15.37 -9.63
C ASN A 38 -9.77 14.26 -10.65
N GLY A 39 -10.95 13.65 -10.53
CA GLY A 39 -11.42 12.62 -11.47
C GLY A 39 -10.59 11.32 -11.44
N ILE A 40 -9.96 11.01 -10.30
CA ILE A 40 -9.17 9.79 -10.10
C ILE A 40 -10.03 8.77 -9.35
N SER A 41 -10.28 7.61 -9.97
CA SER A 41 -11.02 6.52 -9.34
C SER A 41 -10.13 5.76 -8.35
N MET A 42 -10.56 5.73 -7.09
CA MET A 42 -9.95 4.97 -6.01
C MET A 42 -10.86 3.79 -5.66
N PHE A 43 -10.28 2.60 -5.47
CA PHE A 43 -11.03 1.45 -4.98
C PHE A 43 -11.53 1.69 -3.55
N ASP A 44 -12.82 1.46 -3.30
CA ASP A 44 -13.40 1.60 -1.97
C ASP A 44 -13.49 0.25 -1.26
N ASP A 45 -12.65 0.06 -0.25
CA ASP A 45 -12.60 -1.14 0.57
C ASP A 45 -13.49 -1.05 1.83
N GLN A 46 -14.24 0.04 2.04
CA GLN A 46 -15.03 0.25 3.28
C GLN A 46 -16.13 -0.78 3.53
N GLY A 47 -16.59 -1.47 2.49
CA GLY A 47 -17.60 -2.53 2.59
C GLY A 47 -17.04 -3.94 2.73
N ILE A 48 -15.71 -4.12 2.75
CA ILE A 48 -15.10 -5.45 2.77
C ILE A 48 -14.75 -5.86 4.19
N GLU A 49 -15.36 -6.96 4.65
CA GLU A 49 -14.99 -7.59 5.91
C GLU A 49 -13.58 -8.17 5.81
N ARG A 50 -12.67 -7.63 6.63
CA ARG A 50 -11.28 -8.08 6.70
C ARG A 50 -11.18 -9.28 7.63
N GLY A 51 -10.81 -10.42 7.09
CA GLY A 51 -10.61 -11.69 7.79
C GLY A 51 -9.14 -12.07 7.95
N GLN A 52 -8.82 -13.36 7.85
CA GLN A 52 -7.44 -13.87 7.96
C GLN A 52 -6.67 -13.93 6.64
N THR A 53 -7.37 -14.06 5.50
CA THR A 53 -6.80 -14.24 4.16
C THR A 53 -7.52 -13.37 3.16
N ILE A 54 -6.80 -12.69 2.26
CA ILE A 54 -7.37 -11.71 1.33
C ILE A 54 -8.55 -12.28 0.53
N ALA A 55 -9.63 -11.50 0.43
CA ALA A 55 -10.77 -11.87 -0.38
C ALA A 55 -10.40 -11.84 -1.88
N PRO A 56 -10.92 -12.77 -2.71
CA PRO A 56 -10.66 -12.77 -4.15
C PRO A 56 -11.00 -11.44 -4.85
N ALA A 57 -12.06 -10.77 -4.39
CA ALA A 57 -12.45 -9.44 -4.90
C ALA A 57 -11.38 -8.37 -4.65
N LEU A 58 -10.63 -8.49 -3.56
CA LEU A 58 -9.55 -7.59 -3.18
C LEU A 58 -8.29 -7.87 -4.01
N THR A 59 -7.94 -9.14 -4.21
CA THR A 59 -6.89 -9.56 -5.14
C THR A 59 -7.17 -9.02 -6.55
N GLN A 60 -8.41 -9.14 -7.03
CA GLN A 60 -8.83 -8.61 -8.32
C GLN A 60 -8.67 -7.09 -8.36
N ALA A 61 -9.09 -6.37 -7.31
CA ALA A 61 -8.96 -4.92 -7.24
C ALA A 61 -7.50 -4.46 -7.28
N ILE A 62 -6.58 -5.16 -6.60
CA ILE A 62 -5.14 -4.89 -6.66
C ILE A 62 -4.63 -5.03 -8.09
N ARG A 63 -4.98 -6.13 -8.78
CA ARG A 63 -4.57 -6.39 -10.17
C ARG A 63 -5.16 -5.42 -11.18
N GLU A 64 -6.37 -4.95 -10.94
CA GLU A 64 -7.08 -4.01 -11.81
C GLU A 64 -6.71 -2.54 -11.53
N SER A 65 -5.80 -2.30 -10.59
CA SER A 65 -5.34 -0.95 -10.20
C SER A 65 -4.01 -0.61 -10.83
N ARG A 66 -3.87 0.61 -11.33
CA ARG A 66 -2.61 1.10 -11.92
C ARG A 66 -1.56 1.49 -10.87
N ILE A 67 -2.03 2.07 -9.76
CA ILE A 67 -1.20 2.55 -8.66
C ILE A 67 -1.67 1.89 -7.36
N SER A 68 -0.73 1.44 -6.54
CA SER A 68 -0.97 0.95 -5.18
C SER A 68 -0.28 1.85 -4.16
N ILE A 69 -1.05 2.35 -3.20
CA ILE A 69 -0.55 3.15 -2.08
C ILE A 69 -0.57 2.28 -0.83
N VAL A 70 0.59 2.07 -0.22
CA VAL A 70 0.73 1.26 1.00
C VAL A 70 1.03 2.17 2.18
N VAL A 71 0.10 2.24 3.13
CA VAL A 71 0.27 3.00 4.38
C VAL A 71 0.80 2.06 5.46
N LEU A 72 2.11 2.09 5.64
CA LEU A 72 2.84 1.26 6.59
C LEU A 72 2.79 1.89 7.98
N SER A 73 2.20 1.17 8.93
CA SER A 73 2.06 1.56 10.33
C SER A 73 2.42 0.40 11.24
N LYS A 74 2.58 0.65 12.54
CA LYS A 74 2.89 -0.44 13.50
C LYS A 74 1.85 -1.56 13.47
N LYS A 75 0.54 -1.25 13.35
CA LYS A 75 -0.48 -2.31 13.29
C LYS A 75 -0.67 -2.89 11.89
N TYR A 76 -0.09 -2.31 10.84
CA TYR A 76 0.00 -2.98 9.54
C TYR A 76 0.71 -4.34 9.69
N ALA A 77 1.82 -4.37 10.43
CA ALA A 77 2.54 -5.60 10.74
C ALA A 77 1.76 -6.62 11.58
N SER A 78 0.66 -6.19 12.24
CA SER A 78 -0.16 -7.04 13.11
C SER A 78 -1.24 -7.84 12.35
N SER A 79 -1.43 -7.56 11.06
CA SER A 79 -2.50 -8.13 10.27
C SER A 79 -1.94 -8.98 9.13
N SER A 80 -2.15 -10.30 9.20
CA SER A 80 -1.80 -11.21 8.09
C SER A 80 -2.47 -10.79 6.79
N TRP A 81 -3.69 -10.25 6.87
CA TRP A 81 -4.39 -9.72 5.72
C TRP A 81 -3.64 -8.57 5.05
N CYS A 82 -3.18 -7.56 5.81
CA CYS A 82 -2.39 -6.46 5.26
C CYS A 82 -1.05 -6.95 4.67
N LEU A 83 -0.44 -7.97 5.27
CA LEU A 83 0.79 -8.57 4.75
C LEU A 83 0.56 -9.34 3.45
N ASP A 84 -0.56 -10.05 3.32
CA ASP A 84 -0.95 -10.72 2.09
C ASP A 84 -1.32 -9.73 0.97
N GLU A 85 -1.99 -8.62 1.30
CA GLU A 85 -2.20 -7.50 0.35
C GLU A 85 -0.86 -6.96 -0.16
N LEU A 86 0.12 -6.78 0.73
CA LEU A 86 1.44 -6.29 0.35
C LEU A 86 2.14 -7.24 -0.63
N VAL A 87 2.08 -8.55 -0.37
CA VAL A 87 2.64 -9.57 -1.25
C VAL A 87 2.01 -9.51 -2.64
N GLU A 88 0.68 -9.41 -2.72
CA GLU A 88 0.00 -9.34 -4.03
C GLU A 88 0.31 -8.03 -4.77
N ILE A 89 0.45 -6.91 -4.06
CA ILE A 89 0.86 -5.62 -4.64
C ILE A 89 2.26 -5.73 -5.26
N PHE A 90 3.22 -6.31 -4.55
CA PHE A 90 4.58 -6.45 -5.08
C PHE A 90 4.66 -7.46 -6.23
N LYS A 91 3.83 -8.50 -6.20
CA LYS A 91 3.66 -9.37 -7.36
C LYS A 91 3.12 -8.60 -8.57
N CYS A 92 2.11 -7.74 -8.39
CA CYS A 92 1.58 -6.90 -9.47
C CYS A 92 2.58 -5.84 -9.95
N LYS A 93 3.44 -5.33 -9.07
CA LYS A 93 4.55 -4.44 -9.44
C LYS A 93 5.49 -5.12 -10.44
N GLU A 94 5.89 -6.37 -10.15
CA GLU A 94 6.80 -7.15 -10.99
C GLU A 94 6.12 -7.64 -12.28
N ASP A 95 4.97 -8.31 -12.15
CA ASP A 95 4.29 -8.96 -13.28
C ASP A 95 3.57 -7.96 -14.20
N LEU A 96 3.02 -6.90 -13.61
CA LEU A 96 2.12 -5.97 -14.29
C LEU A 96 2.66 -4.54 -14.42
N GLY A 97 3.85 -4.25 -13.86
CA GLY A 97 4.41 -2.90 -13.88
C GLY A 97 3.59 -1.89 -13.07
N GLN A 98 2.86 -2.36 -12.06
CA GLN A 98 2.09 -1.50 -11.17
C GLN A 98 3.01 -0.51 -10.43
N ILE A 99 2.60 0.75 -10.34
CA ILE A 99 3.35 1.74 -9.55
C ILE A 99 3.01 1.53 -8.08
N VAL A 100 4.02 1.40 -7.22
CA VAL A 100 3.84 1.21 -5.78
C VAL A 100 4.45 2.40 -5.05
N MET A 101 3.65 3.00 -4.18
CA MET A 101 4.05 4.11 -3.33
C MET A 101 3.88 3.71 -1.87
N THR A 102 4.88 4.02 -1.05
CA THR A 102 4.88 3.69 0.39
C THR A 102 4.80 4.97 1.23
N VAL A 103 3.94 4.92 2.23
CA VAL A 103 3.71 6.00 3.20
C VAL A 103 4.03 5.44 4.58
N PHE A 104 5.06 5.97 5.23
CA PHE A 104 5.46 5.51 6.56
C PHE A 104 4.76 6.34 7.64
N TYR A 105 3.80 5.73 8.34
CA TYR A 105 2.96 6.37 9.34
C TYR A 105 3.35 5.95 10.76
N GLY A 106 4.06 6.84 11.45
CA GLY A 106 4.51 6.60 12.83
C GLY A 106 5.49 5.43 12.97
N VAL A 107 6.19 5.08 11.88
CA VAL A 107 7.19 4.02 11.82
C VAL A 107 8.42 4.49 11.05
N ASP A 108 9.60 4.04 11.46
CA ASP A 108 10.84 4.28 10.74
C ASP A 108 10.95 3.30 9.55
N PRO A 109 11.24 3.77 8.33
CA PRO A 109 11.43 2.92 7.15
C PRO A 109 12.47 1.82 7.37
N SER A 110 13.51 2.08 8.15
CA SER A 110 14.54 1.09 8.50
C SER A 110 13.99 -0.04 9.38
N HIS A 111 13.06 0.27 10.28
CA HIS A 111 12.36 -0.73 11.08
C HIS A 111 11.41 -1.58 10.25
N VAL A 112 10.75 -1.00 9.24
CA VAL A 112 9.95 -1.76 8.28
C VAL A 112 10.86 -2.65 7.43
N ARG A 113 11.91 -2.07 6.82
CA ARG A 113 12.82 -2.75 5.90
C ARG A 113 13.57 -3.91 6.54
N LYS A 114 14.02 -3.74 7.78
CA LYS A 114 14.79 -4.77 8.50
C LYS A 114 13.92 -5.62 9.43
N GLN A 115 12.62 -5.31 9.52
CA GLN A 115 11.69 -5.87 10.50
C GLN A 115 12.26 -5.85 11.93
N THR A 116 12.70 -4.67 12.37
CA THR A 116 13.34 -4.42 13.68
C THR A 116 12.53 -3.44 14.54
N GLY A 117 12.95 -3.25 15.79
CA GLY A 117 12.27 -2.37 16.76
C GLY A 117 10.84 -2.82 17.04
N ASP A 118 9.99 -1.86 17.39
CA ASP A 118 8.57 -2.07 17.68
C ASP A 118 7.79 -2.72 16.53
N PHE A 119 8.13 -2.37 15.29
CA PHE A 119 7.51 -2.96 14.10
C PHE A 119 7.88 -4.44 13.98
N GLY A 120 9.16 -4.76 14.17
CA GLY A 120 9.69 -6.12 14.17
C GLY A 120 9.09 -7.01 15.25
N SER A 121 8.89 -6.48 16.47
CA SER A 121 8.23 -7.25 17.55
C SER A 121 6.83 -7.68 17.14
N VAL A 122 6.02 -6.75 16.64
CA VAL A 122 4.64 -7.03 16.19
C VAL A 122 4.63 -7.98 14.99
N PHE A 123 5.56 -7.81 14.05
CA PHE A 123 5.70 -8.73 12.92
C PHE A 123 6.04 -10.15 13.37
N ASN A 124 6.96 -10.32 14.32
CA ASN A 124 7.34 -11.61 14.86
C ASN A 124 6.17 -12.29 15.61
N GLU A 125 5.41 -11.54 16.40
CA GLU A 125 4.19 -12.03 17.05
C GLU A 125 3.17 -12.54 16.01
N THR A 126 2.99 -11.80 14.92
CA THR A 126 2.07 -12.17 13.82
C THR A 126 2.54 -13.43 13.09
N CYS A 127 3.85 -13.63 12.98
CA CYS A 127 4.46 -14.79 12.35
C CYS A 127 4.55 -16.01 13.28
N ALA A 128 4.29 -15.89 14.59
CA ALA A 128 4.56 -16.94 15.58
C ALA A 128 3.82 -18.27 15.33
N ARG A 129 2.70 -18.23 14.59
CA ARG A 129 1.90 -19.42 14.22
C ARG A 129 1.84 -19.67 12.71
N ARG A 130 2.75 -19.06 11.95
CA ARG A 130 2.78 -19.12 10.48
C ARG A 130 3.92 -20.00 10.01
N THR A 131 3.80 -20.49 8.79
CA THR A 131 4.87 -21.26 8.15
C THR A 131 6.07 -20.37 7.87
N GLU A 132 7.27 -20.96 7.83
CA GLU A 132 8.50 -20.23 7.48
C GLU A 132 8.41 -19.64 6.06
N GLU A 133 7.70 -20.32 5.15
CA GLU A 133 7.44 -19.82 3.80
C GLU A 133 6.57 -18.57 3.77
N GLU A 134 5.49 -18.52 4.57
CA GLU A 134 4.67 -17.31 4.74
C GLU A 134 5.50 -16.17 5.32
N ARG A 135 6.25 -16.44 6.40
CA ARG A 135 7.12 -15.45 7.04
C ARG A 135 8.12 -14.85 6.05
N ARG A 136 8.77 -15.70 5.25
CA ARG A 136 9.75 -15.27 4.24
C ARG A 136 9.11 -14.38 3.18
N ARG A 137 7.92 -14.74 2.68
CA ARG A 137 7.18 -13.94 1.68
C ARG A 137 6.82 -12.56 2.22
N TRP A 138 6.29 -12.49 3.45
CA TRP A 138 5.95 -11.23 4.07
C TRP A 138 7.18 -10.36 4.37
N SER A 139 8.27 -10.97 4.87
CA SER A 139 9.53 -10.27 5.14
C SER A 139 10.14 -9.68 3.87
N GLN A 140 10.10 -10.42 2.76
CA GLN A 140 10.58 -9.93 1.46
C GLN A 140 9.75 -8.72 1.01
N ALA A 141 8.42 -8.83 1.01
CA ALA A 141 7.54 -7.73 0.58
C ALA A 141 7.70 -6.47 1.46
N LEU A 142 7.90 -6.62 2.78
CA LEU A 142 8.19 -5.52 3.69
C LEU A 142 9.57 -4.88 3.44
N THR A 143 10.55 -5.70 3.09
CA THR A 143 11.89 -5.23 2.73
C THR A 143 11.83 -4.40 1.45
N ASP A 144 11.13 -4.88 0.44
CA ASP A 144 10.96 -4.17 -0.84
C ASP A 144 10.16 -2.89 -0.65
N ALA A 145 9.10 -2.91 0.16
CA ALA A 145 8.35 -1.71 0.55
C ALA A 145 9.23 -0.69 1.27
N GLY A 146 10.10 -1.15 2.16
CA GLY A 146 11.07 -0.31 2.87
C GLY A 146 12.21 0.22 2.00
N ASN A 147 12.42 -0.34 0.80
CA ASN A 147 13.42 0.10 -0.17
C ASN A 147 12.87 1.11 -1.20
N ILE A 148 11.55 1.17 -1.38
CA ILE A 148 10.92 2.23 -2.18
C ILE A 148 11.16 3.56 -1.46
N ALA A 149 11.68 4.55 -2.20
CA ALA A 149 11.74 5.92 -1.71
C ALA A 149 10.31 6.38 -1.37
N GLY A 150 10.00 6.42 -0.08
CA GLY A 150 8.70 6.76 0.45
C GLY A 150 8.81 7.95 1.39
N GLU A 151 7.68 8.62 1.57
CA GLU A 151 7.60 9.81 2.41
C GLU A 151 7.45 9.43 3.90
N HIS A 152 8.19 10.12 4.77
CA HIS A 152 8.27 9.82 6.20
C HIS A 152 7.42 10.80 7.02
N PHE A 153 6.32 10.32 7.60
CA PHE A 153 5.36 11.17 8.33
C PHE A 153 5.42 10.91 9.83
N LEU A 154 6.51 11.34 10.48
CA LEU A 154 6.60 11.29 11.94
C LEU A 154 5.79 12.38 12.65
N ASN A 155 5.42 13.48 11.98
CA ASN A 155 4.74 14.63 12.62
C ASN A 155 3.61 15.22 11.75
N TRP A 156 2.47 14.54 11.67
CA TRP A 156 1.27 15.06 10.97
C TRP A 156 0.50 16.14 11.75
N PHE A 157 0.79 16.37 13.04
CA PHE A 157 0.02 17.30 13.85
C PHE A 157 0.26 18.79 13.53
N VAL A 158 1.21 19.14 12.65
CA VAL A 158 1.63 20.55 12.51
C VAL A 158 1.46 21.15 11.12
N CYS A 159 1.28 20.41 10.01
CA CYS A 159 1.33 21.09 8.72
C CYS A 159 0.48 20.48 7.59
N PHE A 160 -0.52 21.26 7.16
CA PHE A 160 -1.28 21.14 5.91
C PHE A 160 -0.46 20.88 4.60
N PRO A 161 0.84 21.27 4.46
CA PRO A 161 1.64 21.02 3.25
C PRO A 161 1.88 19.54 2.91
N SER A 162 1.86 18.64 3.89
CA SER A 162 2.33 17.26 3.69
C SER A 162 1.37 16.38 2.85
N ILE A 163 0.06 16.66 2.81
CA ILE A 163 -0.86 16.00 1.85
C ILE A 163 -0.64 16.54 0.44
N THR A 164 -0.38 17.84 0.31
CA THR A 164 -0.12 18.48 -0.98
C THR A 164 1.15 17.92 -1.60
N THR A 165 2.21 17.67 -0.83
CA THR A 165 3.45 17.04 -1.32
C THR A 165 3.23 15.60 -1.79
N ILE A 166 2.48 14.80 -1.03
CA ILE A 166 2.07 13.45 -1.45
C ILE A 166 1.30 13.55 -2.78
N LEU A 167 0.37 14.51 -2.88
CA LEU A 167 -0.45 14.72 -4.07
C LEU A 167 0.36 15.26 -5.25
N GLU A 168 1.35 16.13 -5.05
CA GLU A 168 2.24 16.62 -6.11
C GLU A 168 3.08 15.47 -6.67
N ILE A 169 3.61 14.59 -5.82
CA ILE A 169 4.27 13.36 -6.25
C ILE A 169 3.29 12.42 -6.96
N PHE A 170 2.05 12.31 -6.48
CA PHE A 170 0.99 11.58 -7.18
C PHE A 170 0.71 12.19 -8.56
N PHE A 171 0.60 13.51 -8.67
CA PHE A 171 0.27 14.21 -9.89
C PHE A 171 1.42 14.16 -10.90
N VAL A 172 2.66 14.36 -10.47
CA VAL A 172 3.86 14.24 -11.33
C VAL A 172 4.00 12.81 -11.86
N ASN A 173 3.93 11.79 -10.99
CA ASN A 173 3.99 10.39 -11.44
C ASN A 173 2.77 10.00 -12.28
N LEU A 174 1.61 10.61 -12.04
CA LEU A 174 0.43 10.40 -12.88
C LEU A 174 0.63 11.06 -14.24
N THR A 175 1.05 12.33 -14.35
CA THR A 175 1.17 13.08 -15.61
C THR A 175 2.24 12.52 -16.55
N ASP A 176 3.35 12.01 -16.01
CA ASP A 176 4.42 11.39 -16.82
C ASP A 176 4.07 9.96 -17.30
N SER A 177 2.92 9.45 -16.84
CA SER A 177 2.41 8.12 -17.15
C SER A 177 1.21 8.16 -18.11
N TRP A 178 0.87 9.29 -18.75
CA TRP A 178 -0.20 9.37 -19.77
C TRP A 178 0.34 9.52 -21.18
#